data_AF-A0A5N5ZCG8-F1
#
_entry.id   AF-A0A5N5ZCG8-F1
#
_cell.length_a   1.000
_cell.length_b   1.000
_cell.length_c   1.000
_cell.angle_alpha   90.00
_cell.angle_beta   90.00
_cell.angle_gamma   90.00
#
_symmetry.space_group_name_H-M   'P 1'
#
loop_
_entity.id
_entity.type
_entity.pdbx_description
1 polymer ?
#
loop_
_entity_poly.entity_id
_entity_poly.type
_entity_poly.pdbx_seq_one_letter_code
_entity_poly.pdbx_strand_id
1 'polypeptide(L)'
;MNDKIEFCKTCTNRAFSSSQGIVCGLTNEKPAFLLKCDDFVKDVKHEKRMADRQAAMEEDDIYDENGKRVPTWRVVLSIIIFILVLLRLIMRLSD
;
A
#
# COMPACT_ATOMS: atom_id res chain seq x y z
N MET A 1 25.08 4.47 1.43
CA MET A 1 24.14 5.08 0.47
C MET A 1 24.36 4.46 -0.90
N ASN A 2 23.32 3.90 -1.50
CA ASN A 2 23.35 3.28 -2.84
C ASN A 2 22.25 3.91 -3.71
N ASP A 3 22.16 5.23 -3.62
CA ASP A 3 21.05 6.08 -4.09
C ASP A 3 20.85 5.97 -5.60
N LYS A 4 21.91 5.55 -6.31
CA LYS A 4 21.92 5.21 -7.75
C LYS A 4 20.92 4.11 -8.10
N ILE A 5 20.80 3.10 -7.24
CA ILE A 5 19.90 1.97 -7.45
C ILE A 5 18.45 2.40 -7.23
N GLU A 6 18.18 3.27 -6.25
CA GLU A 6 16.84 3.81 -6.03
C GLU A 6 16.35 4.62 -7.22
N PHE A 7 17.22 5.44 -7.80
CA PHE A 7 16.91 6.14 -9.04
C PHE A 7 16.62 5.13 -10.18
N CYS A 8 17.46 4.11 -10.36
CA CYS A 8 17.23 3.07 -11.37
C CYS A 8 15.94 2.24 -11.16
N LYS A 9 15.43 2.08 -9.93
CA LYS A 9 14.16 1.37 -9.68
C LYS A 9 12.97 2.04 -10.34
N THR A 10 13.02 3.36 -10.51
CA THR A 10 11.96 4.15 -11.16
C THR A 10 12.13 4.28 -12.68
N CYS A 11 13.22 3.74 -13.24
CA CYS A 11 13.49 3.72 -14.66
C CYS A 11 12.75 2.56 -15.36
N THR A 12 12.23 2.79 -16.56
CA THR A 12 11.68 1.71 -17.42
C THR A 12 12.77 0.80 -17.96
N ASN A 13 13.98 1.33 -18.13
CA ASN A 13 15.13 0.61 -18.69
C ASN A 13 15.87 -0.21 -17.63
N ARG A 14 15.23 -0.56 -16.51
CA ARG A 14 15.82 -1.44 -15.49
C ARG A 14 15.70 -2.90 -15.93
N ALA A 15 16.76 -3.66 -15.73
CA ALA A 15 16.77 -5.10 -15.92
C ALA A 15 17.26 -5.78 -14.63
N PHE A 16 16.85 -7.03 -14.43
CA PHE A 16 17.31 -7.83 -13.31
C PHE A 16 18.25 -8.92 -13.80
N SER A 17 19.47 -8.92 -13.27
CA SER A 17 20.47 -9.95 -13.51
C SER A 17 20.66 -10.77 -12.25
N SER A 18 20.59 -12.10 -12.36
CA SER A 18 20.75 -13.03 -11.23
C SER A 18 22.11 -12.89 -10.53
N SER A 19 23.16 -12.51 -11.28
CA SER A 19 24.53 -12.39 -10.75
C SER A 19 24.84 -11.01 -10.14
N GLN A 20 24.17 -9.94 -10.60
CA GLN A 20 24.54 -8.57 -10.26
C GLN A 20 23.41 -7.74 -9.63
N GLY A 21 22.18 -8.26 -9.59
CA GLY A 21 20.99 -7.58 -9.09
C GLY A 21 20.37 -6.66 -10.14
N ILE A 22 19.95 -5.46 -9.73
CA ILE A 22 19.39 -4.45 -10.65
C ILE A 22 20.51 -3.88 -11.52
N VAL A 23 20.40 -4.05 -12.83
CA VAL A 23 21.31 -3.53 -13.85
C VAL A 23 20.55 -2.63 -14.83
N CYS A 24 21.26 -1.83 -15.60
CA CYS A 24 20.67 -1.09 -16.72
C CYS A 24 20.41 -2.07 -17.88
N GLY A 25 19.19 -2.13 -18.41
CA GLY A 25 18.84 -2.98 -19.55
C GLY A 25 19.43 -2.52 -20.88
N LEU A 26 19.94 -1.29 -20.97
CA LEU A 26 20.62 -0.78 -22.17
C LEU A 26 22.10 -1.20 -22.21
N THR A 27 22.78 -1.18 -21.06
CA THR A 27 24.22 -1.47 -20.97
C THR A 27 24.52 -2.84 -20.39
N ASN A 28 23.54 -3.51 -19.76
CA ASN A 28 23.70 -4.73 -18.96
C ASN A 28 24.70 -4.60 -17.79
N GLU A 29 25.05 -3.38 -17.42
CA GLU A 29 26.00 -3.08 -16.35
C GLU A 29 25.31 -2.39 -15.17
N LYS A 30 26.00 -2.39 -14.02
CA LYS A 30 25.55 -1.63 -12.86
C LYS A 30 25.58 -0.13 -13.17
N PRO A 31 24.55 0.63 -12.75
CA PRO A 31 24.50 2.07 -12.99
C PRO A 31 25.70 2.78 -12.37
N ALA A 32 26.59 3.30 -13.21
CA ALA A 32 27.81 4.00 -12.79
C ALA A 32 27.57 5.47 -12.42
N PHE A 33 26.49 6.07 -12.91
CA PHE A 33 26.19 7.50 -12.75
C PHE A 33 25.95 7.92 -11.30
N LEU A 34 26.26 9.17 -10.95
CA LEU A 34 26.09 9.71 -9.59
C LEU A 34 24.77 10.45 -9.40
N LEU A 35 24.31 11.22 -10.40
CA LEU A 35 23.16 12.12 -10.27
C LEU A 35 22.23 12.14 -11.49
N LYS A 36 22.71 11.76 -12.67
CA LYS A 36 21.94 11.86 -13.92
C LYS A 36 22.32 10.73 -14.87
N CYS A 37 21.31 10.15 -15.51
CA CYS A 37 21.45 9.22 -16.62
C CYS A 37 20.72 9.83 -17.81
N ASP A 38 21.41 9.96 -18.95
CA ASP A 38 20.85 10.61 -20.15
C ASP A 38 19.74 9.77 -20.78
N ASP A 39 19.83 8.44 -20.66
CA ASP A 39 18.82 7.48 -21.10
C ASP A 39 17.77 7.16 -20.02
N PHE A 40 17.68 8.00 -18.98
CA PHE A 40 16.69 7.80 -17.93
C PHE A 40 15.29 8.09 -18.46
N VAL A 41 14.48 7.03 -18.50
CA VAL A 41 13.06 7.13 -18.85
C VAL A 41 12.26 6.72 -17.62
N LYS A 42 11.54 7.68 -17.05
CA LYS A 42 10.71 7.47 -15.85
C LYS A 42 9.52 6.56 -16.17
N ASP A 43 9.30 5.54 -15.34
CA ASP A 43 8.16 4.62 -15.46
C ASP A 43 6.87 5.22 -14.87
N VAL A 44 6.32 6.22 -15.57
CA VAL A 44 5.09 6.94 -15.16
C VAL A 44 3.88 5.99 -15.03
N LYS A 45 3.87 4.89 -15.79
CA LYS A 45 2.79 3.90 -15.77
C LYS A 45 2.79 3.09 -14.48
N HIS A 46 3.97 2.81 -13.91
CA HIS A 46 4.09 2.13 -12.63
C HIS A 46 3.71 3.05 -11.46
N GLU A 47 4.08 4.34 -11.50
CA GLU A 47 3.67 5.29 -10.46
C GLU A 47 2.15 5.48 -10.43
N LYS A 48 1.52 5.64 -11.60
CA LYS A 48 0.06 5.81 -11.67
C LYS A 48 -0.68 4.58 -11.12
N ARG A 49 -0.21 3.37 -11.41
CA ARG A 49 -0.78 2.13 -10.86
C ARG A 49 -0.62 1.99 -9.34
N MET A 50 0.46 2.52 -8.77
CA MET A 50 0.68 2.52 -7.33
C MET A 50 -0.19 3.58 -6.65
N ALA A 51 -0.28 4.77 -7.22
CA ALA A 51 -1.14 5.85 -6.75
C ALA A 51 -2.62 5.46 -6.82
N ASP A 52 -3.07 4.85 -7.92
CA ASP A 52 -4.45 4.38 -8.07
C ASP A 52 -4.79 3.28 -7.07
N ARG A 53 -3.83 2.39 -6.73
CA ARG A 53 -4.01 1.38 -5.68
C ARG A 53 -4.07 1.97 -4.28
N GLN A 54 -3.28 3.00 -4.01
CA GLN A 54 -3.28 3.70 -2.72
C GLN A 54 -4.56 4.53 -2.55
N ALA A 55 -4.99 5.25 -3.59
CA ALA A 55 -6.24 6.01 -3.58
C ALA A 55 -7.48 5.11 -3.47
N ALA A 56 -7.44 3.90 -4.04
CA ALA A 56 -8.50 2.90 -3.85
C ALA A 56 -8.48 2.21 -2.47
N MET A 57 -7.40 2.37 -1.69
CA MET A 57 -7.26 1.80 -0.34
C MET A 57 -7.62 2.79 0.77
N GLU A 58 -7.78 4.08 0.47
CA GLU A 58 -8.17 5.13 1.44
C GLU A 58 -9.68 5.23 1.69
N GLU A 59 -10.49 4.25 1.25
CA GLU A 59 -11.90 4.14 1.67
C GLU A 59 -12.02 3.35 2.99
N ASP A 60 -12.04 4.08 4.12
CA ASP A 60 -12.66 3.74 5.42
C ASP A 60 -12.69 2.24 5.83
N ASP A 61 -11.60 1.51 5.66
CA ASP A 61 -11.50 0.11 6.08
C ASP A 61 -11.19 0.03 7.59
N ILE A 62 -12.16 -0.48 8.37
CA ILE A 62 -11.95 -0.80 9.78
C ILE A 62 -11.24 -2.16 9.87
N TYR A 63 -10.10 -2.20 10.56
CA TYR A 63 -9.33 -3.42 10.82
C TYR A 63 -9.43 -3.81 12.31
N ASP A 64 -9.56 -5.10 12.56
CA ASP A 64 -9.49 -5.67 13.91
C ASP A 64 -8.03 -5.71 14.43
N GLU A 65 -7.84 -5.98 15.73
CA GLU A 65 -6.51 -6.10 16.37
C GLU A 65 -5.60 -7.13 15.68
N ASN A 66 -6.20 -8.11 15.00
CA ASN A 66 -5.54 -9.14 14.20
C ASN A 66 -5.21 -8.71 12.76
N GLY A 67 -5.41 -7.45 12.40
CA GLY A 67 -5.20 -6.91 11.05
C GLY A 67 -6.20 -7.42 10.01
N LYS A 68 -7.34 -7.98 10.45
CA LYS A 68 -8.39 -8.46 9.54
C LYS A 68 -9.40 -7.35 9.28
N ARG A 69 -9.72 -7.11 8.01
CA ARG A 69 -10.79 -6.18 7.62
C ARG A 69 -12.13 -6.64 8.21
N VAL A 70 -12.79 -5.74 8.94
CA VAL A 70 -14.14 -5.96 9.47
C VAL A 70 -15.10 -5.05 8.72
N PRO A 71 -16.20 -5.59 8.17
CA PRO A 71 -17.09 -4.79 7.35
C PRO A 71 -17.92 -3.87 8.26
N THR A 72 -18.01 -2.58 7.92
CA THR A 72 -18.58 -1.52 8.77
C THR A 72 -20.01 -1.82 9.26
N TRP A 73 -20.86 -2.42 8.41
CA TRP A 73 -22.22 -2.85 8.81
C TRP A 73 -22.25 -3.82 10.01
N ARG A 74 -21.24 -4.69 10.18
CA ARG A 74 -21.15 -5.60 11.32
C ARG A 74 -20.88 -4.84 12.62
N VAL A 75 -20.00 -3.85 12.56
CA VAL A 75 -19.67 -2.99 13.71
C VAL A 75 -20.91 -2.21 14.13
N VAL A 76 -21.58 -1.56 13.17
CA VAL A 76 -22.82 -0.81 13.40
C VAL A 76 -23.90 -1.71 14.00
N LEU A 77 -24.11 -2.89 13.44
CA LEU A 77 -25.10 -3.85 13.93
C LEU A 77 -24.77 -4.32 15.36
N SER A 78 -23.50 -4.57 15.66
CA SER A 78 -23.05 -4.96 17.00
C SER A 78 -23.36 -3.87 18.04
N ILE A 79 -23.14 -2.60 17.72
CA ILE A 79 -23.44 -1.46 18.59
C ILE A 79 -24.94 -1.34 18.84
N ILE A 80 -25.77 -1.45 17.79
CA ILE A 80 -27.24 -1.36 17.91
C ILE A 80 -27.77 -2.47 18.83
N ILE A 81 -27.33 -3.72 18.65
CA ILE A 81 -27.75 -4.84 19.50
C ILE A 81 -27.35 -4.59 20.95
N PHE A 82 -26.13 -4.13 21.19
CA PHE A 82 -25.64 -3.86 22.54
C PHE A 82 -26.50 -2.79 23.25
N ILE A 83 -26.85 -1.71 22.56
CA ILE A 83 -27.75 -0.66 23.09
C ILE A 83 -29.14 -1.24 23.41
N LEU A 84 -29.73 -2.03 22.52
CA LEU A 84 -31.05 -2.65 22.76
C LEU A 84 -31.04 -3.58 23.97
N VAL A 85 -29.95 -4.34 24.16
CA VAL A 85 -29.78 -5.22 25.33
C VAL A 85 -29.66 -4.41 26.62
N LEU A 86 -28.86 -3.34 26.61
CA LEU A 86 -28.72 -2.45 27.77
C LEU A 86 -30.04 -1.77 28.13
N LEU A 87 -30.78 -1.25 27.15
CA LEU A 87 -32.11 -0.68 27.38
C LEU A 87 -33.08 -1.70 27.97
N ARG A 88 -33.09 -2.93 27.45
CA ARG A 88 -33.91 -4.02 27.99
C ARG A 88 -33.52 -4.40 29.42
N LEU A 89 -32.22 -4.38 29.74
CA LEU A 89 -31.70 -4.65 31.08
C LEU A 89 -32.12 -3.54 32.07
N ILE A 90 -32.01 -2.28 31.67
CA ILE A 90 -32.41 -1.13 32.48
C ILE A 90 -33.92 -1.14 32.72
N MET A 91 -34.73 -1.41 31.69
CA MET A 91 -36.18 -1.55 31.84
C MET A 91 -36.54 -2.70 32.80
N ARG A 92 -35.77 -3.80 32.80
CA ARG A 92 -35.94 -4.93 33.73
C ARG A 92 -35.49 -4.63 35.17
N LEU A 93 -34.60 -3.67 35.38
CA LEU A 93 -34.13 -3.24 36.71
C LEU A 93 -35.03 -2.16 37.32
N SER A 94 -35.77 -1.44 36.47
CA SER A 94 -36.72 -0.39 36.86
C SER A 94 -38.11 -0.92 37.22
N ASP A 95 -38.39 -2.20 36.95
CA ASP A 95 -39.65 -2.92 37.20
C ASP A 95 -39.46 -3.86 38.41
#